data_AF-A0A6P0LHD1-F1
#
_entry.id   AF-A0A6P0LHD1-F1
#
_cell.length_a   1.000
_cell.length_b   1.000
_cell.length_c   1.000
_cell.angle_alpha   90.00
_cell.angle_beta   90.00
_cell.angle_gamma   90.00
#
_symmetry.space_group_name_H-M   'P 1'
#
loop_
_entity.id
_entity.type
_entity.pdbx_description
1 polymer ?
#
loop_
_entity_poly.entity_id
_entity_poly.type
_entity_poly.pdbx_seq_one_letter_code
_entity_poly.pdbx_strand_id
1 'polypeptide(L)'
;MVTSPVRIQGWNSAKFSSENQPINSPNVRLPWQPLTLPTTQLFGTDGIRGRAGTLLSEDLALQVGFWAGLVLQEYSAVPGPVILGQDSRNSSDMLATALAKGLTTAGLEVWHLGLCPTPGVAYLCSATSAIGGVMISASHNR
;
A
#
# COMPACT_ATOMS: atom_id res chain seq x y z
N MET A 1 37.04 5.06 -11.58
CA MET A 1 36.84 3.93 -10.63
C MET A 1 35.74 4.39 -9.67
N VAL A 2 34.49 4.03 -9.92
CA VAL A 2 33.32 4.51 -9.15
C VAL A 2 32.84 3.33 -8.31
N THR A 3 32.93 3.47 -7.00
CA THR A 3 32.46 2.47 -6.03
C THR A 3 31.00 2.75 -5.65
N SER A 4 30.20 1.70 -5.66
CA SER A 4 28.77 1.71 -5.34
C SER A 4 28.54 1.95 -3.83
N PRO A 5 27.54 2.73 -3.40
CA PRO A 5 27.23 2.88 -1.98
C PRO A 5 26.50 1.63 -1.45
N VAL A 6 27.05 1.11 -0.35
CA VAL A 6 26.58 -0.05 0.42
C VAL A 6 25.29 0.31 1.19
N ARG A 7 24.28 -0.55 1.07
CA ARG A 7 22.99 -0.48 1.79
C ARG A 7 23.19 -0.89 3.25
N ILE A 8 23.06 0.05 4.18
CA ILE A 8 23.04 -0.23 5.62
C ILE A 8 21.59 -0.52 6.02
N GLN A 9 21.26 -1.80 6.19
CA GLN A 9 20.06 -2.23 6.92
C GLN A 9 20.34 -2.10 8.42
N GLY A 10 19.73 -1.11 9.05
CA GLY A 10 19.68 -0.97 10.51
C GLY A 10 18.25 -1.17 11.00
N TRP A 11 17.75 -2.39 10.93
CA TRP A 11 16.55 -2.80 11.66
C TRP A 11 17.00 -3.11 13.09
N ASN A 12 16.57 -2.33 14.08
CA ASN A 12 16.92 -2.59 15.48
C ASN A 12 16.10 -3.78 16.02
N SER A 13 16.70 -4.97 15.97
CA SER A 13 16.17 -6.24 16.48
C SER A 13 16.06 -6.36 18.00
N ALA A 14 16.12 -5.25 18.75
CA ALA A 14 16.29 -5.25 20.20
C ALA A 14 14.99 -5.19 21.04
N LYS A 15 13.83 -5.53 20.45
CA LYS A 15 12.58 -5.76 21.21
C LYS A 15 12.02 -7.19 21.11
N PHE A 16 12.77 -8.11 20.54
CA PHE A 16 12.37 -9.51 20.45
C PHE A 16 13.54 -10.42 20.86
N SER A 17 13.95 -10.31 22.13
CA SER A 17 14.98 -11.18 22.67
C SER A 17 14.36 -12.24 23.57
N SER A 18 14.60 -13.48 23.14
CA SER A 18 14.60 -14.75 23.87
C SER A 18 13.28 -15.24 24.47
N GLU A 19 12.53 -16.00 23.67
CA GLU A 19 12.12 -17.34 24.14
C GLU A 19 11.94 -18.28 22.94
N ASN A 20 12.81 -19.28 22.86
CA ASN A 20 12.72 -20.37 21.88
C ASN A 20 11.54 -21.28 22.31
N GLN A 21 10.34 -20.96 21.83
CA GLN A 21 9.18 -21.84 21.89
C GLN A 21 8.68 -22.06 20.46
N PRO A 22 8.45 -23.31 20.01
CA PRO A 22 7.83 -23.54 18.72
C PRO A 22 6.43 -22.93 18.77
N ILE A 23 6.21 -21.87 17.99
CA ILE A 23 4.91 -21.21 17.90
C ILE A 23 3.96 -22.10 17.09
N ASN A 24 3.47 -23.17 17.72
CA ASN A 24 2.19 -23.77 17.37
C ASN A 24 1.09 -22.86 17.95
N SER A 25 0.91 -21.66 17.39
CA SER A 25 -0.22 -20.80 17.74
C SER A 25 -1.48 -21.29 17.03
N PRO A 26 -2.56 -21.63 17.75
CA PRO A 26 -3.81 -22.01 17.12
C PRO A 26 -4.48 -20.75 16.54
N ASN A 27 -4.68 -20.74 15.23
CA ASN A 27 -5.72 -19.95 14.54
C ASN A 27 -5.70 -18.41 14.67
N VAL A 28 -4.61 -17.71 14.34
CA VAL A 28 -4.77 -16.36 13.79
C VAL A 28 -5.17 -16.51 12.32
N ARG A 29 -6.49 -16.53 12.05
CA ARG A 29 -7.00 -16.49 10.69
C ARG A 29 -6.88 -15.06 10.19
N LEU A 30 -6.00 -14.83 9.22
CA LEU A 30 -6.06 -13.59 8.45
C LEU A 30 -7.47 -13.46 7.87
N PRO A 31 -8.06 -12.25 7.84
CA PRO A 31 -9.42 -12.06 7.33
C PRO A 31 -9.54 -12.23 5.81
N TRP A 32 -8.43 -12.55 5.13
CA TRP A 32 -8.35 -12.82 3.69
C TRP A 32 -7.46 -14.04 3.42
N GLN A 33 -7.63 -14.58 2.21
CA GLN A 33 -6.83 -15.71 1.74
C GLN A 33 -5.37 -15.28 1.44
N PRO A 34 -4.39 -16.19 1.62
CA PRO A 34 -3.01 -15.93 1.22
C PRO A 34 -2.91 -15.67 -0.29
N LEU A 35 -2.19 -14.63 -0.68
CA LEU A 35 -1.95 -14.31 -2.10
C LEU A 35 -0.75 -15.09 -2.63
N THR A 36 -0.86 -15.52 -3.89
CA THR A 36 0.31 -15.98 -4.64
C THR A 36 0.99 -14.76 -5.25
N LEU A 37 2.11 -14.35 -4.65
CA LEU A 37 2.89 -13.20 -5.11
C LEU A 37 4.01 -13.65 -6.08
N PRO A 38 4.44 -12.78 -7.01
CA PRO A 38 5.59 -13.07 -7.85
C PRO A 38 6.86 -13.19 -6.99
N THR A 39 7.82 -13.97 -7.48
CA THR A 39 9.15 -14.09 -6.84
C THR A 39 10.00 -12.83 -7.01
N THR A 40 9.62 -11.96 -7.95
CA THR A 40 10.23 -10.65 -8.17
C THR A 40 9.68 -9.59 -7.21
N GLN A 41 10.39 -8.47 -7.06
CA GLN A 41 9.91 -7.34 -6.26
C GLN A 41 8.54 -6.85 -6.75
N LEU A 42 7.63 -6.64 -5.79
CA LEU A 42 6.28 -6.15 -6.07
C LEU A 42 6.25 -4.64 -6.36
N PHE A 43 7.06 -3.86 -5.63
CA PHE A 43 7.20 -2.42 -5.82
C PHE A 43 8.36 -2.12 -6.77
N GLY A 44 8.07 -1.42 -7.87
CA GLY A 44 9.07 -0.81 -8.74
C GLY A 44 9.31 0.66 -8.38
N THR A 45 9.89 1.42 -9.31
CA THR A 45 10.21 2.85 -9.13
C THR A 45 8.97 3.71 -8.81
N ASP A 46 7.87 3.47 -9.51
CA ASP A 46 6.62 4.24 -9.37
C ASP A 46 5.49 3.44 -8.72
N GLY A 47 5.83 2.46 -7.87
CA GLY A 47 4.86 1.60 -7.19
C GLY A 47 4.62 0.25 -7.87
N ILE A 48 3.46 -0.34 -7.61
CA ILE A 48 3.10 -1.69 -8.09
C ILE A 48 2.52 -1.58 -9.49
N ARG A 49 3.15 -2.24 -10.47
CA ARG A 49 2.69 -2.28 -11.86
C ARG A 49 2.43 -3.71 -12.30
N GLY A 50 1.36 -3.91 -13.05
CA GLY A 50 0.96 -5.20 -13.58
C GLY A 50 -0.29 -5.09 -14.42
N ARG A 51 -0.70 -6.21 -15.02
CA ARG A 51 -1.97 -6.29 -15.74
C ARG A 51 -3.11 -6.43 -14.73
N ALA A 52 -4.16 -5.63 -14.94
CA ALA A 52 -5.38 -5.71 -14.14
C ALA A 52 -6.08 -7.06 -14.34
N GLY A 53 -6.62 -7.61 -13.25
CA GLY A 53 -7.27 -8.92 -13.24
C GLY A 53 -6.31 -10.11 -13.24
N THR A 54 -4.98 -9.89 -13.29
CA THR A 54 -3.99 -10.93 -13.03
C THR A 54 -3.22 -10.61 -11.75
N LEU A 55 -2.07 -9.94 -11.85
CA LEU A 55 -1.30 -9.50 -10.70
C LEU A 55 -2.05 -8.40 -9.93
N LEU A 56 -2.53 -7.37 -10.65
CA LEU A 56 -3.34 -6.30 -10.05
C LEU A 56 -4.79 -6.79 -9.90
N SER A 57 -5.01 -7.64 -8.90
CA SER A 57 -6.32 -8.15 -8.50
C SER A 57 -6.94 -7.31 -7.38
N GLU A 58 -8.25 -7.48 -7.17
CA GLU A 58 -8.97 -6.91 -6.02
C GLU A 58 -8.36 -7.34 -4.69
N ASP A 59 -8.05 -8.62 -4.54
CA ASP A 59 -7.48 -9.14 -3.29
C ASP A 59 -6.10 -8.54 -3.00
N LEU A 60 -5.27 -8.34 -4.03
CA LEU A 60 -3.99 -7.66 -3.87
C LEU A 60 -4.20 -6.21 -3.45
N ALA A 61 -5.08 -5.47 -4.12
CA ALA A 61 -5.36 -4.08 -3.81
C ALA A 61 -5.88 -3.90 -2.37
N LEU A 62 -6.76 -4.80 -1.92
CA LEU A 62 -7.27 -4.82 -0.56
C LEU A 62 -6.16 -5.04 0.47
N GLN A 63 -5.34 -6.08 0.27
CA GLN A 63 -4.26 -6.39 1.22
C GLN A 63 -3.19 -5.30 1.23
N VAL A 64 -2.83 -4.75 0.06
CA VAL A 64 -1.93 -3.61 -0.03
C VAL A 64 -2.50 -2.39 0.69
N GLY A 65 -3.79 -2.08 0.51
CA GLY A 65 -4.45 -0.99 1.23
C GLY A 65 -4.39 -1.17 2.75
N PHE A 66 -4.67 -2.38 3.24
CA PHE A 66 -4.59 -2.67 4.67
C PHE A 66 -3.18 -2.50 5.24
N TRP A 67 -2.18 -3.14 4.63
CA TRP A 67 -0.80 -3.07 5.10
C TRP A 67 -0.23 -1.66 4.96
N ALA A 68 -0.52 -0.96 3.87
CA ALA A 68 -0.14 0.44 3.70
C ALA A 68 -0.78 1.33 4.78
N GLY A 69 -2.04 1.07 5.14
CA GLY A 69 -2.73 1.81 6.20
C GLY A 69 -2.08 1.65 7.58
N LEU A 70 -1.62 0.44 7.92
CA LEU A 70 -0.87 0.21 9.17
C LEU A 70 0.46 0.96 9.18
N VAL A 71 1.19 0.92 8.06
CA VAL A 71 2.47 1.64 7.91
C VAL A 71 2.22 3.16 7.99
N LEU A 72 1.23 3.70 7.29
CA LEU A 72 0.94 5.13 7.32
C LEU A 72 0.61 5.60 8.73
N GLN A 73 -0.14 4.83 9.51
CA GLN A 73 -0.43 5.17 10.91
C GLN A 73 0.82 5.16 11.79
N GLU A 74 1.73 4.20 11.61
CA GLU A 74 2.97 4.12 12.39
C GLU A 74 3.89 5.33 12.14
N TYR A 75 3.95 5.81 10.90
CA TYR A 75 4.82 6.93 10.50
C TYR A 75 4.18 8.31 10.65
N SER A 76 2.87 8.38 10.94
CA SER A 76 2.16 9.64 11.09
C SER A 76 2.12 10.08 12.55
N ALA A 77 2.60 11.29 12.83
CA ALA A 77 2.55 11.86 14.19
C ALA A 77 1.13 12.23 14.65
N VAL A 78 0.23 12.48 13.68
CA VAL A 78 -1.16 12.86 13.90
C VAL A 78 -2.08 12.03 13.00
N PRO A 79 -3.30 11.70 13.46
CA PRO A 79 -4.27 11.01 12.62
C PRO A 79 -4.74 11.92 11.49
N GLY A 80 -5.10 11.31 10.37
CA GLY A 80 -5.69 12.01 9.24
C GLY A 80 -6.12 11.06 8.12
N PRO A 81 -6.81 11.57 7.10
CA PRO A 81 -7.33 10.77 6.00
C PRO A 81 -6.22 10.38 5.00
N VAL A 82 -6.51 9.37 4.18
CA VAL A 82 -5.73 9.04 2.99
C VAL A 82 -6.50 9.49 1.75
N ILE A 83 -5.82 10.21 0.87
CA ILE A 83 -6.41 10.67 -0.39
C ILE A 83 -6.26 9.59 -1.44
N LEU A 84 -7.36 9.24 -2.11
CA LEU A 84 -7.38 8.24 -3.17
C LEU A 84 -7.85 8.87 -4.49
N GLY A 85 -6.95 8.92 -5.46
CA GLY A 85 -7.21 9.36 -6.82
C GLY A 85 -7.08 8.21 -7.83
N GLN A 86 -7.71 8.36 -8.99
CA GLN A 86 -7.61 7.40 -10.08
C GLN A 86 -7.63 8.07 -11.45
N ASP A 87 -7.16 7.36 -12.47
CA ASP A 87 -7.36 7.74 -13.87
C ASP A 87 -8.54 6.99 -14.51
N SER A 88 -8.75 7.19 -15.81
CA SER A 88 -9.89 6.68 -16.57
C SER A 88 -9.76 5.22 -17.04
N ARG A 89 -8.88 4.40 -16.46
CA ARG A 89 -8.79 2.97 -16.80
C ARG A 89 -10.02 2.22 -16.29
N ASN A 90 -10.50 1.25 -17.08
CA ASN A 90 -11.66 0.43 -16.69
C ASN A 90 -11.46 -0.35 -15.38
N SER A 91 -10.21 -0.66 -15.02
CA SER A 91 -9.88 -1.33 -13.76
C SER A 91 -9.77 -0.38 -12.56
N SER A 92 -9.83 0.93 -12.77
CA SER A 92 -9.61 1.92 -11.72
C SER A 92 -10.63 1.79 -10.59
N ASP A 93 -11.92 1.74 -10.90
CA ASP A 93 -12.99 1.69 -9.89
C ASP A 93 -12.90 0.44 -9.01
N MET A 94 -12.60 -0.70 -9.64
CA MET A 94 -12.38 -1.99 -8.99
C MET A 94 -11.23 -1.89 -7.99
N LEU A 95 -10.06 -1.41 -8.44
CA LEU A 95 -8.87 -1.27 -7.59
C LEU A 95 -9.08 -0.22 -6.50
N ALA A 96 -9.76 0.88 -6.80
CA ALA A 96 -10.03 1.96 -5.87
C ALA A 96 -10.92 1.50 -4.73
N THR A 97 -11.98 0.77 -5.06
CA THR A 97 -12.91 0.22 -4.07
C THR A 97 -12.21 -0.80 -3.17
N ALA A 98 -11.44 -1.72 -3.75
CA ALA A 98 -10.70 -2.72 -2.99
C ALA A 98 -9.65 -2.09 -2.07
N LEU A 99 -8.88 -1.12 -2.58
CA LEU A 99 -7.84 -0.44 -1.82
C LEU A 99 -8.41 0.45 -0.70
N ALA A 100 -9.51 1.16 -0.98
CA ALA A 100 -10.24 1.92 0.05
C ALA A 100 -10.75 1.00 1.16
N LYS A 101 -11.33 -0.15 0.81
CA LYS A 101 -11.76 -1.16 1.79
C LYS A 101 -10.59 -1.63 2.66
N GLY A 102 -9.42 -1.86 2.08
CA GLY A 102 -8.20 -2.20 2.82
C GLY A 102 -7.80 -1.12 3.82
N LEU A 103 -7.71 0.13 3.36
CA LEU A 103 -7.36 1.29 4.18
C LEU A 103 -8.37 1.52 5.33
N THR A 104 -9.66 1.44 5.05
CA THR A 104 -10.71 1.57 6.07
C THR A 104 -10.69 0.42 7.07
N THR A 105 -10.37 -0.80 6.63
CA THR A 105 -10.17 -1.94 7.55
C THR A 105 -8.99 -1.73 8.48
N ALA A 106 -7.95 -1.00 8.04
CA ALA A 106 -6.84 -0.60 8.89
C ALA A 106 -7.20 0.53 9.88
N GLY A 107 -8.41 1.11 9.79
CA GLY A 107 -8.87 2.18 10.67
C GLY A 107 -8.67 3.60 10.12
N LEU A 108 -8.38 3.75 8.83
CA LEU A 108 -8.18 5.05 8.20
C LEU A 108 -9.44 5.56 7.48
N GLU A 109 -9.65 6.87 7.54
CA GLU A 109 -10.59 7.57 6.67
C GLU A 109 -9.99 7.70 5.26
N VAL A 110 -10.82 7.49 4.22
CA VAL A 110 -10.38 7.58 2.81
C VAL A 110 -11.17 8.67 2.10
N TRP A 111 -10.47 9.64 1.53
CA TRP A 111 -11.05 10.71 0.72
C TRP A 111 -10.93 10.35 -0.76
N HIS A 112 -12.05 9.98 -1.37
CA HIS A 112 -12.12 9.67 -2.80
C HIS A 112 -12.17 10.95 -3.63
N LEU A 113 -11.12 11.21 -4.41
CA LEU A 113 -11.12 12.28 -5.42
C LEU A 113 -11.80 11.86 -6.73
N GLY A 114 -11.84 10.56 -7.01
CA GLY A 114 -12.30 10.03 -8.29
C GLY A 114 -11.29 10.33 -9.40
N LEU A 115 -11.81 10.66 -10.59
CA LEU A 115 -10.99 10.92 -11.77
C LEU A 115 -10.18 12.20 -11.60
N CYS A 116 -8.86 12.08 -11.48
CA CYS A 116 -7.96 13.22 -11.32
C CYS A 116 -6.57 12.95 -11.89
N PRO A 117 -5.80 13.98 -12.25
CA PRO A 117 -4.40 13.79 -12.61
C PRO A 117 -3.56 13.44 -11.38
N THR A 118 -2.51 12.62 -11.55
CA THR A 118 -1.54 12.27 -10.49
C THR A 118 -1.04 13.47 -9.66
N PRO A 119 -0.65 14.62 -10.25
CA PRO A 119 -0.24 15.78 -9.45
C PRO A 119 -1.35 16.35 -8.55
N GLY A 120 -2.63 16.11 -8.87
CA GLY A 120 -3.75 16.54 -8.03
C GLY A 120 -3.77 15.83 -6.67
N VAL A 121 -3.47 14.53 -6.65
CA VAL A 121 -3.32 13.76 -5.40
C VAL A 121 -2.16 14.33 -4.58
N ALA A 122 -0.99 14.51 -5.19
CA ALA A 122 0.19 15.01 -4.50
C ALA A 122 -0.02 16.42 -3.91
N TYR A 123 -0.65 17.32 -4.69
CA TYR A 123 -0.99 18.66 -4.23
C TYR A 123 -1.92 18.63 -3.02
N LEU A 124 -3.01 17.86 -3.08
CA LEU A 124 -3.98 17.79 -1.98
C LEU A 124 -3.39 17.13 -0.74
N CYS A 125 -2.48 16.17 -0.88
CA CYS A 125 -1.75 15.64 0.26
C CYS A 125 -0.92 16.72 0.97
N SER A 126 -0.31 17.64 0.21
CA SER A 126 0.48 18.74 0.79
C SER A 126 -0.39 19.90 1.35
N ALA A 127 -1.58 20.08 0.80
CA ALA A 127 -2.46 21.21 1.11
C ALA A 127 -3.50 20.90 2.20
N THR A 128 -3.61 19.64 2.64
CA THR A 128 -4.60 19.18 3.61
C THR A 128 -3.94 18.44 4.77
N SER A 129 -4.73 18.01 5.75
CA SER A 129 -4.27 17.17 6.87
C SER A 129 -4.15 15.69 6.51
N ALA A 130 -4.10 15.35 5.22
CA ALA A 130 -3.96 13.97 4.79
C ALA A 130 -2.60 13.39 5.20
N ILE A 131 -2.61 12.16 5.67
CA ILE A 131 -1.38 11.45 6.09
C ILE A 131 -0.69 10.72 4.92
N GLY A 132 -1.36 10.64 3.78
CA GLY A 132 -0.84 9.98 2.59
C GLY A 132 -1.78 10.10 1.40
N GLY A 133 -1.26 9.72 0.24
CA GLY A 133 -2.01 9.71 -1.01
C GLY A 133 -1.72 8.46 -1.83
N VAL A 134 -2.75 7.93 -2.47
CA VAL A 134 -2.67 6.81 -3.39
C VAL A 134 -3.25 7.24 -4.73
N MET A 135 -2.51 6.97 -5.81
CA MET A 135 -2.96 7.19 -7.18
C MET A 135 -3.04 5.86 -7.92
N ILE A 136 -4.23 5.54 -8.43
CA ILE A 136 -4.43 4.37 -9.30
C ILE A 136 -4.22 4.82 -10.74
N SER A 137 -3.06 4.48 -11.28
CA SER A 137 -2.70 4.78 -12.65
C SER A 137 -1.67 3.83 -13.21
N ALA A 138 -1.69 3.63 -14.53
CA ALA A 138 -0.53 3.08 -15.24
C ALA A 138 0.17 4.13 -16.12
N SER A 139 -0.13 5.42 -15.90
CA SER A 139 0.41 6.56 -16.66
C SER A 139 0.21 6.35 -18.17
N HIS A 140 1.29 6.14 -18.92
CA HIS A 140 1.30 5.92 -20.37
C HIS A 140 1.21 4.44 -20.78
N ASN A 141 1.19 3.50 -19.83
CA ASN A 141 1.13 2.07 -20.14
C ASN A 141 -0.24 1.71 -20.73
N ARG A 142 -0.29 0.75 -21.65
CA ARG A 142 -1.57 0.22 -22.12
C ARG A 142 -2.07 -0.89 -21.22
#